data_AF-A0A2P5VWH0-F1
#
_entry.id   AF-A0A2P5VWH0-F1
#
_cell.length_a   1.000
_cell.length_b   1.000
_cell.length_c   1.000
_cell.angle_alpha   90.00
_cell.angle_beta   90.00
_cell.angle_gamma   90.00
#
_symmetry.space_group_name_H-M   'P 1'
#
loop_
_entity.id
_entity.type
_entity.pdbx_description
1 polymer ?
#
loop_
_entity_poly.entity_id
_entity_poly.type
_entity_poly.pdbx_seq_one_letter_code
_entity_poly.pdbx_strand_id
1 'polypeptide(L)'
;MWGYIKAVCFYMVFVMNWCKPAVSFSVVDSLPGFTAPLPFKLETGYTEVDDLEIFYYFIESERNPAKDPLLLWLTGGPGCSSLSGFFLEIGPLRFNMVEYNGSLPTFFLNQYARTKDRQGFKTGDMKHAISCYNFLRKSHTKFISNPLYIAGDSYSGMIVPIITQAISDDIEAKRVLNLKVSTPPSNS
;
A
#
# COMPACT_ATOMS: atom_id res chain seq x y z
N MET A 1 -50.88 5.40 3.98
CA MET A 1 -49.73 6.22 4.43
C MET A 1 -48.64 5.38 5.10
N TRP A 2 -48.95 4.50 6.05
CA TRP A 2 -47.98 3.66 6.78
C TRP A 2 -47.19 2.66 5.89
N GLY A 3 -47.82 2.06 4.89
CA GLY A 3 -47.16 1.12 3.97
C GLY A 3 -46.11 1.77 3.05
N TYR A 4 -46.32 3.03 2.68
CA TYR A 4 -45.39 3.78 1.82
C TYR A 4 -44.11 4.15 2.57
N ILE A 5 -44.23 4.53 3.84
CA ILE A 5 -43.09 4.84 4.71
C ILE A 5 -42.23 3.59 4.93
N LYS A 6 -42.84 2.41 5.14
CA LYS A 6 -42.09 1.15 5.26
C LYS A 6 -41.34 0.77 3.99
N ALA A 7 -41.95 0.97 2.81
CA ALA A 7 -41.30 0.69 1.52
C ALA A 7 -40.11 1.64 1.28
N VAL A 8 -40.25 2.92 1.60
CA VAL A 8 -39.16 3.92 1.49
C VAL A 8 -38.03 3.61 2.46
N CYS A 9 -38.32 3.25 3.72
CA CYS A 9 -37.30 2.83 4.68
C CYS A 9 -36.56 1.55 4.23
N PHE A 10 -37.29 0.56 3.69
CA PHE A 10 -36.69 -0.69 3.20
C PHE A 10 -35.79 -0.43 1.97
N TYR A 11 -36.21 0.48 1.08
CA TYR A 11 -35.41 0.90 -0.08
C TYR A 11 -34.17 1.70 0.34
N MET A 12 -34.28 2.62 1.31
CA MET A 12 -33.13 3.34 1.87
C MET A 12 -32.11 2.42 2.53
N VAL A 13 -32.55 1.42 3.31
CA VAL A 13 -31.66 0.43 3.93
C VAL A 13 -30.98 -0.44 2.86
N PHE A 14 -31.65 -0.74 1.75
CA PHE A 14 -31.07 -1.44 0.60
C PHE A 14 -30.01 -0.58 -0.13
N VAL A 15 -30.26 0.72 -0.30
CA VAL A 15 -29.31 1.67 -0.94
C VAL A 15 -28.08 1.90 -0.05
N MET A 16 -28.25 2.01 1.27
CA MET A 16 -27.13 2.18 2.21
C MET A 16 -26.23 0.92 2.30
N ASN A 17 -26.78 -0.28 2.08
CA ASN A 17 -25.99 -1.53 2.01
C ASN A 17 -25.20 -1.67 0.70
N TRP A 18 -25.39 -0.78 -0.28
CA TRP A 18 -24.68 -0.82 -1.56
C TRP A 18 -23.59 0.24 -1.71
N CYS A 19 -23.45 1.17 -0.74
CA CYS A 19 -22.30 2.05 -0.67
C CYS A 19 -21.08 1.23 -0.25
N LYS A 20 -20.37 0.68 -1.23
CA LYS A 20 -18.98 0.26 -1.03
C LYS A 20 -18.19 1.51 -0.59
N PRO A 21 -17.22 1.39 0.34
CA PRO A 21 -16.31 2.49 0.62
C PRO A 21 -15.70 2.97 -0.70
N ALA A 22 -15.80 4.26 -0.96
CA ALA A 22 -15.28 4.85 -2.18
C ALA A 22 -13.76 4.96 -2.05
N VAL A 23 -13.04 4.02 -2.67
CA VAL A 23 -11.59 4.17 -2.89
C VAL A 23 -11.45 5.11 -4.09
N SER A 24 -10.89 6.29 -3.87
CA SER A 24 -10.59 7.24 -4.94
C SER A 24 -9.15 7.01 -5.41
N PHE A 25 -8.99 6.57 -6.66
CA PHE A 25 -7.67 6.31 -7.25
C PHE A 25 -7.59 6.86 -8.67
N SER A 26 -6.36 7.19 -9.08
CA SER A 26 -6.01 7.56 -10.44
C SER A 26 -4.81 6.75 -10.90
N VAL A 27 -4.86 6.29 -12.14
CA VAL A 27 -3.65 5.81 -12.82
C VAL A 27 -2.82 7.02 -13.25
N VAL A 28 -1.51 6.93 -13.07
CA VAL A 28 -0.55 7.96 -13.47
C VAL A 28 0.14 7.48 -14.73
N ASP A 29 -0.14 8.13 -15.86
CA ASP A 29 0.44 7.75 -17.16
C ASP A 29 1.75 8.51 -17.47
N SER A 30 1.96 9.66 -16.83
CA SER A 30 3.12 10.52 -17.03
C SER A 30 3.48 11.30 -15.77
N LEU A 31 4.78 11.57 -15.57
CA LEU A 31 5.28 12.42 -14.48
C LEU A 31 5.96 13.66 -15.06
N PRO A 32 5.71 14.86 -14.53
CA PRO A 32 6.45 16.07 -14.93
C PRO A 32 7.96 15.84 -14.76
N GLY A 33 8.75 16.03 -15.82
CA GLY A 33 10.20 15.76 -15.78
C GLY A 33 10.62 14.34 -16.15
N PHE A 34 9.66 13.45 -16.43
CA PHE A 34 9.89 12.15 -17.07
C PHE A 34 9.32 12.20 -18.49
N THR A 35 10.19 12.23 -19.51
CA THR A 35 9.81 12.55 -20.88
C THR A 35 9.18 11.40 -21.67
N ALA A 36 9.27 10.17 -21.15
CA ALA A 36 8.67 8.99 -21.76
C ALA A 36 7.42 8.54 -20.98
N PRO A 37 6.52 7.74 -21.58
CA PRO A 37 5.50 7.02 -20.81
C PRO A 37 6.14 6.19 -19.70
N LEU A 38 5.46 6.06 -18.55
CA LEU A 38 5.96 5.21 -17.48
C LEU A 38 6.00 3.75 -17.95
N PRO A 39 7.14 3.04 -17.80
CA PRO A 39 7.25 1.64 -18.23
C PRO A 39 6.53 0.67 -17.28
N PHE A 40 6.01 1.17 -16.16
CA PHE A 40 5.25 0.43 -15.16
C PHE A 40 3.94 1.16 -14.88
N LYS A 41 2.94 0.41 -14.40
CA LYS A 41 1.65 0.98 -14.01
C LYS A 41 1.74 1.53 -12.60
N LEU A 42 1.65 2.85 -12.49
CA LEU A 42 1.57 3.59 -11.24
C LEU A 42 0.12 4.01 -10.99
N GLU A 43 -0.36 3.73 -9.79
CA GLU A 43 -1.63 4.20 -9.27
C GLU A 43 -1.36 5.05 -8.02
N THR A 44 -2.07 6.15 -7.89
CA THR A 44 -2.12 6.94 -6.65
C THR A 44 -3.55 7.09 -6.21
N GLY A 45 -3.77 7.21 -4.91
CA GLY A 45 -5.12 7.34 -4.39
C GLY A 45 -5.18 7.66 -2.92
N TYR A 46 -6.40 7.87 -2.47
CA TYR A 46 -6.74 8.08 -1.08
C TYR A 46 -7.65 6.95 -0.60
N THR A 47 -7.45 6.52 0.63
CA THR A 47 -8.31 5.53 1.29
C THR A 47 -8.62 5.98 2.69
N GLU A 48 -9.90 6.05 3.01
CA GLU A 48 -10.39 6.32 4.35
C GLU A 48 -10.20 5.10 5.26
N VAL A 49 -9.51 5.32 6.36
CA VAL A 49 -9.27 4.36 7.43
C VAL A 49 -9.66 5.00 8.75
N ASP A 50 -10.75 4.50 9.33
CA ASP A 50 -11.36 5.09 10.52
C ASP A 50 -11.63 6.60 10.30
N ASP A 51 -11.06 7.49 11.11
CA ASP A 51 -11.19 8.95 10.97
C ASP A 51 -10.03 9.58 10.15
N LEU A 52 -9.22 8.78 9.48
CA LEU A 52 -8.03 9.22 8.75
C LEU A 52 -8.16 8.95 7.25
N GLU A 53 -7.62 9.84 6.42
CA GLU A 53 -7.47 9.63 4.99
C GLU A 53 -5.99 9.36 4.66
N ILE A 54 -5.71 8.19 4.09
CA ILE A 54 -4.35 7.75 3.78
C ILE A 54 -4.11 7.85 2.27
N PHE A 55 -3.11 8.65 1.90
CA PHE A 55 -2.60 8.69 0.52
C PHE A 55 -1.61 7.53 0.26
N TYR A 56 -1.68 6.92 -0.92
CA TYR A 56 -0.77 5.84 -1.31
C TYR A 56 -0.21 5.98 -2.72
N TYR A 57 0.94 5.35 -2.93
CA TYR A 57 1.52 5.04 -4.24
C TYR A 57 1.50 3.51 -4.41
N PHE A 58 0.89 3.02 -5.48
CA PHE A 58 0.82 1.60 -5.80
C PHE A 58 1.45 1.34 -7.18
N ILE A 59 2.40 0.41 -7.23
CA ILE A 59 3.08 0.02 -8.47
C ILE A 59 2.73 -1.43 -8.74
N GLU A 60 2.07 -1.68 -9.87
CA GLU A 60 1.67 -3.03 -10.25
C GLU A 60 2.88 -3.83 -10.77
N SER A 61 2.98 -5.10 -10.40
CA SER A 61 4.06 -5.97 -10.89
C SER A 61 4.03 -6.09 -12.41
N GLU A 62 5.20 -5.93 -13.04
CA GLU A 62 5.37 -6.04 -14.49
C GLU A 62 5.33 -7.50 -15.00
N ARG A 63 5.42 -8.50 -14.11
CA ARG A 63 5.49 -9.93 -14.49
C ARG A 63 4.12 -10.61 -14.48
N ASN A 64 3.59 -10.90 -13.31
CA ASN A 64 2.27 -11.52 -13.14
C ASN A 64 1.58 -10.94 -11.91
N PRO A 65 0.90 -9.79 -12.03
CA PRO A 65 0.34 -9.10 -10.87
C PRO A 65 -0.70 -9.93 -10.11
N ALA A 66 -1.37 -10.89 -10.77
CA ALA A 66 -2.33 -11.78 -10.11
C ALA A 66 -1.68 -12.84 -9.20
N LYS A 67 -0.37 -13.10 -9.34
CA LYS A 67 0.35 -14.12 -8.56
C LYS A 67 1.53 -13.57 -7.78
N ASP A 68 2.10 -12.46 -8.23
CA ASP A 68 3.30 -11.89 -7.66
C ASP A 68 3.05 -11.34 -6.25
N PRO A 69 4.06 -11.36 -5.37
CA PRO A 69 3.90 -10.91 -4.01
C PRO A 69 3.48 -9.44 -3.93
N LEU A 70 2.60 -9.12 -2.97
CA LEU A 70 2.31 -7.75 -2.59
C LEU A 70 3.28 -7.32 -1.49
N LEU A 71 3.95 -6.18 -1.66
CA LEU A 71 4.83 -5.58 -0.66
C LEU A 71 4.19 -4.27 -0.16
N LEU A 72 3.89 -4.21 1.13
CA LEU A 72 3.64 -2.94 1.82
C LEU A 72 4.98 -2.41 2.32
N TRP A 73 5.37 -1.21 1.85
CA TRP A 73 6.53 -0.48 2.35
C TRP A 73 6.09 0.70 3.19
N LEU A 74 6.66 0.85 4.38
CA LEU A 74 6.41 1.96 5.29
C LEU A 74 7.70 2.71 5.55
N THR A 75 7.68 4.04 5.42
CA THR A 75 8.84 4.87 5.81
C THR A 75 8.77 5.29 7.27
N GLY A 76 9.93 5.27 7.94
CA GLY A 76 10.06 5.60 9.36
C GLY A 76 9.99 7.09 9.70
N GLY A 77 10.86 7.56 10.59
CA GLY A 77 10.82 8.93 11.13
C GLY A 77 10.74 8.94 12.66
N PRO A 78 9.56 9.18 13.28
CA PRO A 78 8.20 9.10 12.73
C PRO A 78 7.73 10.32 11.91
N GLY A 79 6.74 10.10 11.03
CA GLY A 79 6.08 11.16 10.25
C GLY A 79 6.71 11.47 8.90
N CYS A 80 7.77 10.76 8.51
CA CYS A 80 8.35 10.90 7.18
C CYS A 80 7.39 10.32 6.13
N SER A 81 7.31 10.98 4.99
CA SER A 81 6.46 10.52 3.89
C SER A 81 7.08 9.31 3.21
N SER A 82 6.26 8.29 2.90
CA SER A 82 6.68 7.14 2.08
C SER A 82 7.07 7.51 0.65
N LEU A 83 6.94 8.79 0.28
CA LEU A 83 7.53 9.36 -0.94
C LEU A 83 9.05 9.24 -0.97
N SER A 84 9.74 9.27 0.18
CA SER A 84 11.19 9.01 0.22
C SER A 84 11.50 7.57 -0.17
N GLY A 85 10.73 6.61 0.35
CA GLY A 85 10.82 5.20 -0.03
C GLY A 85 10.65 5.00 -1.55
N PHE A 86 9.73 5.75 -2.14
CA PHE A 86 9.47 5.73 -3.59
C PHE A 86 10.64 6.27 -4.43
N PHE A 87 11.19 7.44 -4.11
CA PHE A 87 12.20 8.08 -4.98
C PHE A 87 13.66 7.84 -4.57
N LEU A 88 13.93 7.50 -3.32
CA LEU A 88 15.30 7.49 -2.76
C LEU A 88 15.75 6.08 -2.36
N GLU A 89 14.83 5.15 -2.17
CA GLU A 89 15.14 3.83 -1.63
C GLU A 89 14.78 2.72 -2.63
N ILE A 90 13.56 2.20 -2.53
CA ILE A 90 13.13 0.95 -3.18
C ILE A 90 12.21 1.16 -4.39
N GLY A 91 11.68 2.36 -4.61
CA GLY A 91 10.77 2.60 -5.72
C GLY A 91 11.49 2.69 -7.08
N PRO A 92 10.73 2.60 -8.18
CA PRO A 92 11.22 2.38 -9.54
C PRO A 92 11.80 3.62 -10.20
N LEU A 93 11.74 4.77 -9.54
CA LEU A 93 12.28 6.04 -10.03
C LEU A 93 13.26 6.61 -9.02
N ARG A 94 14.31 7.26 -9.53
CA ARG A 94 15.24 8.05 -8.74
C ARG A 94 15.37 9.45 -9.33
N PHE A 95 15.53 10.43 -8.45
CA PHE A 95 15.89 11.77 -8.86
C PHE A 95 17.26 11.78 -9.51
N ASN A 96 17.38 12.52 -10.60
CA ASN A 96 18.68 12.96 -11.09
C ASN A 96 19.17 14.10 -10.18
N MET A 97 20.13 13.80 -9.31
CA MET A 97 20.62 14.74 -8.31
C MET A 97 21.60 15.73 -8.97
N VAL A 98 21.05 16.82 -9.50
CA VAL A 98 21.78 17.92 -10.12
C VAL A 98 21.54 19.22 -9.34
N GLU A 99 22.43 20.20 -9.51
CA GLU A 99 22.21 21.53 -8.94
C GLU A 99 20.93 22.15 -9.49
N TYR A 100 20.10 22.69 -8.59
CA TYR A 100 18.79 23.21 -8.97
C TYR A 100 18.94 24.52 -9.76
N ASN A 101 18.55 24.48 -11.03
CA ASN A 101 18.66 25.61 -11.95
C ASN A 101 17.29 26.23 -12.32
N GLY A 102 16.23 25.91 -11.58
CA GLY A 102 14.86 26.35 -11.87
C GLY A 102 14.08 25.45 -12.86
N SER A 103 14.72 24.43 -13.43
CA SER A 103 14.03 23.43 -14.26
C SER A 103 13.30 22.40 -13.42
N LEU A 104 12.34 21.69 -14.03
CA LEU A 104 11.69 20.55 -13.38
C LEU A 104 12.72 19.48 -12.99
N PRO A 105 12.56 18.81 -11.84
CA PRO A 105 13.38 17.66 -11.48
C PRO A 105 13.20 16.57 -12.55
N THR A 106 14.30 15.91 -12.91
CA THR A 106 14.29 14.80 -13.87
C THR A 106 14.52 13.47 -13.15
N PHE A 107 14.08 12.37 -13.76
CA PHE A 107 14.13 11.04 -13.15
C PHE A 107 14.79 10.01 -14.06
N PHE A 108 15.38 8.99 -13.45
CA PHE A 108 15.83 7.78 -14.12
C PHE A 108 15.28 6.52 -13.43
N LEU A 109 15.23 5.41 -14.16
CA LEU A 109 14.72 4.15 -13.63
C LEU A 109 15.68 3.54 -12.60
N ASN A 110 15.15 3.19 -11.44
CA ASN A 110 15.87 2.42 -10.44
C ASN A 110 15.88 0.94 -10.83
N GLN A 111 17.01 0.45 -11.34
CA GLN A 111 17.16 -0.95 -11.74
C GLN A 111 17.07 -1.93 -10.56
N TYR A 112 17.26 -1.45 -9.32
CA TYR A 112 17.21 -2.23 -8.10
C TYR A 112 15.84 -2.28 -7.43
N ALA A 113 14.84 -1.54 -7.93
CA ALA A 113 13.47 -1.56 -7.41
C ALA A 113 12.71 -2.88 -7.67
N ARG A 114 13.36 -3.84 -8.32
CA ARG A 114 12.79 -5.15 -8.64
C ARG A 114 12.94 -6.08 -7.45
N THR A 115 11.84 -6.71 -7.06
CA THR A 115 11.79 -7.64 -5.93
C THR A 115 12.70 -8.86 -6.19
N LYS A 116 13.88 -8.87 -5.56
CA LYS A 116 14.72 -10.05 -5.35
C LYS A 116 15.04 -10.12 -3.86
N ASP A 117 14.33 -11.00 -3.16
CA ASP A 117 14.43 -11.35 -1.72
C ASP A 117 13.90 -10.38 -0.65
N ARG A 118 13.61 -10.93 0.54
CA ARG A 118 12.77 -10.37 1.62
C ARG A 118 13.46 -10.47 2.99
N GLN A 119 13.41 -9.44 3.85
CA GLN A 119 13.54 -9.51 5.34
C GLN A 119 13.03 -8.21 6.04
N GLY A 120 12.53 -8.28 7.31
CA GLY A 120 12.33 -7.11 8.21
C GLY A 120 11.33 -7.27 9.39
N PHE A 121 11.66 -6.74 10.61
CA PHE A 121 11.13 -7.06 11.98
C PHE A 121 10.65 -5.84 12.86
N LYS A 122 10.41 -6.08 14.20
CA LYS A 122 9.50 -5.63 15.35
C LYS A 122 9.33 -4.20 15.97
N THR A 123 8.09 -3.74 16.30
CA THR A 123 7.46 -3.23 17.59
C THR A 123 7.04 -1.75 17.76
N GLY A 124 5.94 -1.31 18.44
CA GLY A 124 5.72 0.14 18.75
C GLY A 124 4.33 0.85 18.66
N ASP A 125 3.24 0.36 18.08
CA ASP A 125 2.85 0.51 16.66
C ASP A 125 1.32 0.57 16.55
N MET A 126 0.60 0.17 17.60
CA MET A 126 -0.76 -0.37 17.51
C MET A 126 -1.78 0.50 16.76
N LYS A 127 -1.87 1.82 17.00
CA LYS A 127 -2.82 2.69 16.26
C LYS A 127 -2.43 2.88 14.78
N HIS A 128 -1.14 3.08 14.53
CA HIS A 128 -0.60 3.22 13.18
C HIS A 128 -0.74 1.88 12.43
N ALA A 129 -0.48 0.78 13.12
CA ALA A 129 -0.62 -0.57 12.62
C ALA A 129 -2.07 -0.95 12.33
N ILE A 130 -3.02 -0.59 13.20
CA ILE A 130 -4.46 -0.74 12.94
C ILE A 130 -4.85 0.02 11.68
N SER A 131 -4.33 1.24 11.50
CA SER A 131 -4.62 2.05 10.31
C SER A 131 -4.02 1.41 9.04
N CYS A 132 -2.77 0.95 9.08
CA CYS A 132 -2.17 0.23 7.95
C CYS A 132 -2.85 -1.11 7.64
N TYR A 133 -3.29 -1.83 8.67
CA TYR A 133 -4.06 -3.06 8.53
C TYR A 133 -5.42 -2.81 7.86
N ASN A 134 -6.15 -1.82 8.35
CA ASN A 134 -7.45 -1.42 7.78
C ASN A 134 -7.29 -0.91 6.34
N PHE A 135 -6.20 -0.21 6.03
CA PHE A 135 -5.84 0.19 4.67
C PHE A 135 -5.71 -1.01 3.74
N LEU A 136 -4.90 -2.02 4.10
CA LEU A 136 -4.68 -3.21 3.29
C LEU A 136 -5.98 -3.96 2.96
N ARG A 137 -6.93 -3.96 3.90
CA ARG A 137 -8.23 -4.60 3.70
C ARG A 137 -9.16 -3.87 2.74
N LYS A 138 -9.03 -2.54 2.63
CA LYS A 138 -9.95 -1.71 1.85
C LYS A 138 -9.44 -1.43 0.44
N SER A 139 -8.15 -1.13 0.28
CA SER A 139 -7.65 -0.49 -0.96
C SER A 139 -7.47 -1.45 -2.15
N HIS A 140 -7.16 -2.74 -1.90
CA HIS A 140 -6.76 -3.66 -2.99
C HIS A 140 -7.28 -5.10 -2.84
N THR A 141 -8.59 -5.26 -2.74
CA THR A 141 -9.23 -6.58 -2.57
C THR A 141 -8.87 -7.62 -3.65
N LYS A 142 -8.47 -7.17 -4.85
CA LYS A 142 -8.00 -8.04 -5.94
C LYS A 142 -6.71 -8.82 -5.64
N PHE A 143 -5.89 -8.37 -4.70
CA PHE A 143 -4.62 -9.01 -4.33
C PHE A 143 -4.66 -9.76 -3.00
N ILE A 144 -5.85 -9.94 -2.42
CA ILE A 144 -6.03 -10.62 -1.12
C ILE A 144 -5.39 -12.02 -1.08
N SER A 145 -5.39 -12.73 -2.20
CA SER A 145 -4.78 -14.06 -2.34
C SER A 145 -3.26 -14.03 -2.53
N ASN A 146 -2.68 -12.90 -2.92
CA ASN A 146 -1.26 -12.78 -3.24
C ASN A 146 -0.42 -12.91 -1.95
N PRO A 147 0.77 -13.54 -2.02
CA PRO A 147 1.70 -13.54 -0.90
C PRO A 147 2.01 -12.11 -0.42
N LEU A 148 1.64 -11.76 0.81
CA LEU A 148 1.81 -10.43 1.39
C LEU A 148 3.08 -10.38 2.24
N TYR A 149 3.91 -9.36 1.98
CA TYR A 149 5.08 -8.98 2.76
C TYR A 149 4.92 -7.55 3.25
N ILE A 150 5.39 -7.30 4.46
CA ILE A 150 5.40 -5.98 5.07
C ILE A 150 6.84 -5.67 5.43
N ALA A 151 7.33 -4.52 4.98
CA ALA A 151 8.69 -4.05 5.23
C ALA A 151 8.69 -2.53 5.41
N GLY A 152 9.82 -1.99 5.83
CA GLY A 152 10.02 -0.56 6.00
C GLY A 152 11.40 -0.25 6.54
N ASP A 153 11.75 1.04 6.54
CA ASP A 153 13.02 1.54 7.05
C ASP A 153 12.87 2.30 8.37
N SER A 154 13.99 2.49 9.07
CA SER A 154 14.07 3.36 10.25
C SER A 154 13.01 3.00 11.32
N TYR A 155 12.21 3.97 11.78
CA TYR A 155 11.12 3.77 12.74
C TYR A 155 10.01 2.84 12.23
N SER A 156 9.95 2.47 10.95
CA SER A 156 9.04 1.38 10.51
C SER A 156 9.50 0.02 10.99
N GLY A 157 10.78 -0.15 11.35
CA GLY A 157 11.24 -1.32 12.09
C GLY A 157 10.51 -1.48 13.42
N MET A 158 9.91 -0.39 13.92
CA MET A 158 8.89 -0.46 14.95
C MET A 158 7.57 -0.94 14.31
N ILE A 159 6.92 -0.13 13.46
CA ILE A 159 5.55 -0.36 12.93
C ILE A 159 5.27 -1.74 12.33
N VAL A 160 6.22 -2.29 11.57
CA VAL A 160 5.99 -3.41 10.64
C VAL A 160 5.38 -4.64 11.32
N PRO A 161 5.82 -5.08 12.51
CA PRO A 161 5.32 -6.37 12.96
C PRO A 161 4.40 -6.41 14.16
N ILE A 162 3.93 -5.25 14.63
CA ILE A 162 2.58 -5.23 15.19
C ILE A 162 1.54 -5.36 14.08
N ILE A 163 1.74 -4.79 12.88
CA ILE A 163 0.84 -5.06 11.74
C ILE A 163 0.86 -6.57 11.42
N THR A 164 2.06 -7.14 11.32
CA THR A 164 2.25 -8.58 11.07
C THR A 164 1.60 -9.43 12.17
N GLN A 165 1.69 -9.03 13.45
CA GLN A 165 1.04 -9.73 14.56
C GLN A 165 -0.49 -9.64 14.46
N ALA A 166 -1.04 -8.45 14.28
CA ALA A 166 -2.49 -8.24 14.16
C ALA A 166 -3.09 -9.05 12.99
N ILE A 167 -2.38 -9.13 11.86
CA ILE A 167 -2.77 -10.00 10.74
C ILE A 167 -2.68 -11.48 11.11
N SER A 168 -1.63 -11.90 11.82
CA SER A 168 -1.47 -13.29 12.26
C SER A 168 -2.61 -13.73 13.19
N ASP A 169 -2.99 -12.88 14.15
CA ASP A 169 -4.08 -13.16 15.10
C ASP A 169 -5.43 -13.28 14.36
N ASP A 170 -5.65 -12.49 13.30
CA ASP A 170 -6.84 -12.56 12.46
C ASP A 170 -6.86 -13.76 11.48
N ILE A 171 -5.70 -14.32 11.14
CA ILE A 171 -5.62 -15.56 10.35
C ILE A 171 -6.18 -16.74 11.17
N GLU A 172 -5.97 -16.77 12.49
CA GLU A 172 -6.61 -17.74 13.38
C GLU A 172 -8.14 -17.56 13.44
N ALA A 173 -8.62 -16.33 13.19
CA ALA A 173 -10.04 -16.00 13.03
C ALA A 173 -10.62 -16.25 11.61
N LYS A 174 -9.89 -16.95 10.74
CA LYS A 174 -10.27 -17.32 9.35
C LYS A 174 -10.52 -16.15 8.40
N ARG A 175 -9.79 -15.03 8.53
CA ARG A 175 -9.86 -13.90 7.58
C ARG A 175 -8.56 -13.71 6.80
N VAL A 176 -8.74 -13.48 5.50
CA VAL A 176 -7.84 -13.91 4.40
C VAL A 176 -6.87 -12.79 4.02
N LEU A 177 -5.70 -12.68 4.65
CA LEU A 177 -4.53 -12.05 4.04
C LEU A 177 -3.43 -13.10 4.01
N ASN A 178 -2.85 -13.36 2.84
CA ASN A 178 -1.82 -14.41 2.67
C ASN A 178 -0.45 -13.89 3.14
N LEU A 179 -0.37 -13.52 4.43
CA LEU A 179 0.85 -13.05 5.07
C LEU A 179 1.93 -14.13 5.04
N LYS A 180 3.15 -13.72 4.72
CA LYS A 180 4.30 -14.61 4.70
C LYS A 180 5.48 -13.98 5.43
N VAL A 181 6.16 -14.80 6.21
CA VAL A 181 7.43 -14.44 6.86
C VAL A 181 8.57 -14.89 5.95
N SER A 182 9.59 -14.06 5.80
CA SER A 182 10.84 -14.48 5.16
C SER A 182 11.66 -15.27 6.17
N THR A 183 11.92 -16.54 5.89
CA THR A 183 12.88 -17.33 6.66
C THR A 183 14.29 -17.01 6.18
N PRO A 184 15.27 -16.82 7.08
CA PRO A 184 16.67 -16.73 6.67
C PRO A 184 17.05 -17.96 5.84
N PRO A 185 17.93 -17.82 4.83
CA PRO A 185 18.50 -18.99 4.17
C PRO A 185 19.19 -19.86 5.24
N SER A 186 18.92 -21.16 5.23
CA SER A 186 19.69 -22.11 6.03
C SER A 186 21.13 -22.04 5.54
N ASN A 187 22.06 -21.71 6.43
CA ASN A 187 23.48 -21.82 6.14
C ASN A 187 23.79 -23.31 5.86
N SER A 188 23.87 -23.68 4.58
CA SER A 188 24.45 -24.94 4.11
C SER A 188 25.88 -24.69 3.66
#